data_AF-A0A3M9NF61-F1
#
_entry.id   AF-A0A3M9NF61-F1
#
_cell.length_a   1.000
_cell.length_b   1.000
_cell.length_c   1.000
_cell.angle_alpha   90.00
_cell.angle_beta   90.00
_cell.angle_gamma   90.00
#
_symmetry.space_group_name_H-M   'P 1'
#
loop_
_entity.id
_entity.type
_entity.pdbx_description
1 polymer ?
#
loop_
_entity_poly.entity_id
_entity_poly.type
_entity_poly.pdbx_seq_one_letter_code
_entity_poly.pdbx_strand_id
1 'polypeptide(L)'
;MIKKLSGEIWRPLKFKGMQTMRNKYAISSQGRAASYKDDILADGKLLDGSLTSGYRSLNLRLSNGSTTLYLHREVAKLFNPKSSPKHKYVVHLNHQKTDNRAKNLKWATQKEVIDHQQKSPQRKEYKKSQVSRKNGLKLNESQVKNIKAMLANPRRKLTHKQIAEKFNISPMTVYRIKSGENWSAIS
;
A
#
# COMPACT_ATOMS: atom_id res chain seq x y z
N MET A 1 31.65 9.52 11.20
CA MET A 1 31.80 9.98 9.81
C MET A 1 30.92 9.15 8.87
N ILE A 2 30.00 9.81 8.18
CA ILE A 2 29.12 9.19 7.18
C ILE A 2 29.86 9.12 5.85
N LYS A 3 30.00 7.92 5.29
CA LYS A 3 30.51 7.76 3.91
C LYS A 3 29.39 8.14 2.92
N LYS A 4 29.67 9.16 2.11
CA LYS A 4 28.76 9.64 1.06
C LYS A 4 28.71 8.64 -0.09
N LEU A 5 27.52 8.32 -0.57
CA LEU A 5 27.33 7.48 -1.76
C LEU A 5 27.44 8.34 -3.03
N SER A 6 27.79 7.71 -4.16
CA SER A 6 27.84 8.42 -5.45
C SER A 6 26.49 9.05 -5.80
N GLY A 7 26.51 10.34 -6.19
CA GLY A 7 25.31 11.12 -6.50
C GLY A 7 24.37 11.37 -5.31
N GLU A 8 24.78 11.08 -4.07
CA GLU A 8 23.96 11.31 -2.90
C GLU A 8 23.95 12.79 -2.52
N ILE A 9 22.74 13.31 -2.32
CA ILE A 9 22.52 14.70 -1.92
C ILE A 9 21.85 14.67 -0.55
N TRP A 10 22.42 15.35 0.43
CA TRP A 10 21.84 15.51 1.76
C TRP A 10 21.10 16.85 1.85
N ARG A 11 19.89 16.84 2.41
CA ARG A 11 19.11 18.05 2.70
C ARG A 11 18.68 18.05 4.17
N PRO A 12 18.77 19.19 4.86
CA PRO A 12 18.31 19.30 6.24
C PRO A 12 16.79 19.10 6.31
N LEU A 13 16.35 18.35 7.31
CA LEU A 13 14.93 18.17 7.65
C LEU A 13 14.40 19.43 8.33
N LYS A 14 13.13 19.74 8.09
CA LYS A 14 12.40 20.79 8.80
C LYS A 14 11.08 20.21 9.31
N PHE A 15 10.89 20.18 10.63
CA PHE A 15 9.66 19.73 11.26
C PHE A 15 9.36 20.55 12.51
N LYS A 16 8.09 20.59 12.91
CA LYS A 16 7.64 21.35 14.08
C LYS A 16 8.32 20.83 15.34
N GLY A 17 8.91 21.72 16.13
CA GLY A 17 9.59 21.39 17.38
C GLY A 17 11.07 21.03 17.22
N MET A 18 11.63 21.07 16.01
CA MET A 18 13.06 20.79 15.79
C MET A 18 13.98 21.71 16.59
N GLN A 19 13.57 22.95 16.87
CA GLN A 19 14.31 23.94 17.64
C GLN A 19 14.58 23.52 19.10
N THR A 20 13.84 22.57 19.66
CA THR A 20 14.08 22.06 21.02
C THR A 20 15.04 20.87 21.04
N MET A 21 15.52 20.44 19.87
CA MET A 21 16.44 19.31 19.71
C MET A 21 17.89 19.77 19.77
N ARG A 22 18.74 18.98 20.45
CA ARG A 22 20.19 19.21 20.51
C ARG A 22 20.88 18.96 19.17
N ASN A 23 20.38 17.98 18.41
CA ASN A 23 20.95 17.59 17.13
C ASN A 23 20.03 18.00 15.98
N LYS A 24 20.63 18.38 14.86
CA LYS A 24 19.97 18.58 13.58
C LYS A 24 19.77 17.23 12.89
N TYR A 25 18.85 17.19 11.94
CA TYR A 25 18.51 15.99 11.17
C TYR A 25 18.57 16.30 9.68
N ALA A 26 19.02 15.33 8.89
CA ALA A 26 19.06 15.43 7.44
C ALA A 26 18.59 14.13 6.79
N ILE A 27 18.10 14.25 5.57
CA ILE A 27 17.71 13.12 4.72
C ILE A 27 18.50 13.20 3.42
N SER A 28 18.92 12.04 2.94
CA SER A 28 19.60 11.89 1.67
C SER A 28 18.66 11.52 0.52
N SER A 29 19.04 11.85 -0.71
CA SER A 29 18.34 11.45 -1.94
C SER A 29 18.25 9.93 -2.11
N GLN A 30 19.10 9.16 -1.41
CA GLN A 30 19.06 7.69 -1.37
C GLN A 30 18.09 7.15 -0.31
N GLY A 31 17.36 8.03 0.39
CA GLY A 31 16.39 7.63 1.41
C GLY A 31 16.99 7.32 2.77
N ARG A 32 18.25 7.72 3.01
CA ARG A 32 18.93 7.59 4.31
C ARG A 32 18.61 8.79 5.19
N ALA A 33 18.58 8.59 6.50
CA ALA A 33 18.46 9.68 7.47
C ALA A 33 19.68 9.73 8.37
N ALA A 34 20.03 10.93 8.83
CA ALA A 34 21.14 11.17 9.73
C ALA A 34 20.80 12.22 10.79
N SER A 35 21.38 12.09 11.98
CA SER A 35 21.49 13.17 12.96
C SER A 35 22.91 13.71 13.00
N TYR A 36 23.08 15.01 13.22
CA TYR A 36 24.38 15.70 13.22
C TYR A 36 24.29 17.01 14.03
N LYS A 37 25.41 17.60 14.42
CA LYS A 37 25.47 18.91 15.08
C LYS A 37 25.92 20.00 14.11
N ASP A 38 27.09 19.79 13.49
CA ASP A 38 27.77 20.79 12.69
C ASP A 38 27.86 20.38 11.22
N ASP A 39 28.43 19.21 10.92
CA ASP A 39 28.60 18.69 9.58
C ASP A 39 28.14 17.23 9.42
N ILE A 40 27.25 17.01 8.46
CA ILE A 40 26.61 15.70 8.23
C ILE A 40 27.63 14.60 7.92
N LEU A 41 28.75 14.92 7.27
CA LEU A 41 29.75 13.93 6.87
C LEU A 41 30.77 13.69 7.98
N ALA A 42 31.18 14.74 8.71
CA ALA A 42 32.15 14.66 9.79
C ALA A 42 31.53 14.02 11.07
N ASP A 43 30.49 14.64 11.63
CA ASP A 43 29.93 14.25 12.93
C ASP A 43 28.57 13.52 12.83
N GLY A 44 28.05 13.36 11.62
CA GLY A 44 26.77 12.69 11.40
C GLY A 44 26.75 11.21 11.81
N LYS A 45 25.58 10.79 12.29
CA LYS A 45 25.22 9.40 12.59
C LYS A 45 24.00 8.98 11.78
N LEU A 46 24.11 7.86 11.05
CA LEU A 46 22.99 7.28 10.31
C LEU A 46 21.90 6.76 11.26
N LEU A 47 20.65 6.95 10.85
CA LEU A 47 19.46 6.54 11.58
C LEU A 47 18.69 5.53 10.73
N ASP A 48 18.64 4.28 11.18
CA ASP A 48 17.91 3.21 10.48
C ASP A 48 16.40 3.31 10.66
N GLY A 49 15.96 3.89 11.79
CA GLY A 49 14.55 3.98 12.14
C GLY A 49 13.90 2.62 12.42
N SER A 50 12.57 2.63 12.53
CA SER A 50 11.76 1.44 12.71
C SER A 50 10.82 1.23 11.51
N LEU A 51 10.19 0.05 11.43
CA LEU A 51 9.16 -0.24 10.45
C LEU A 51 7.78 -0.09 11.09
N THR A 52 6.97 0.84 10.58
CA THR A 52 5.58 1.04 10.98
C THR A 52 4.68 0.71 9.78
N SER A 53 3.87 -0.35 9.89
CA SER A 53 2.98 -0.81 8.80
C SER A 53 3.72 -1.05 7.46
N GLY A 54 4.99 -1.48 7.57
CA GLY A 54 5.91 -1.73 6.45
C GLY A 54 6.65 -0.49 5.93
N TYR A 55 6.38 0.71 6.44
CA TYR A 55 7.11 1.93 6.07
C TYR A 55 8.20 2.25 7.08
N ARG A 56 9.36 2.70 6.59
CA ARG A 56 10.44 3.14 7.47
C ARG A 56 10.13 4.52 8.09
N SER A 57 10.21 4.60 9.42
CA SER A 57 9.85 5.76 10.21
C SER A 57 10.92 6.09 11.26
N LEU A 58 11.00 7.37 11.64
CA LEU A 58 11.82 7.86 12.73
C LEU A 58 10.92 8.39 13.83
N ASN A 59 11.03 7.81 15.02
CA ASN A 59 10.36 8.33 16.21
C ASN A 59 11.33 9.28 16.92
N LEU A 60 11.01 10.57 16.89
CA LEU A 60 11.80 11.61 17.52
C LEU A 60 11.11 12.07 18.81
N ARG A 61 11.86 12.11 19.91
CA ARG A 61 11.38 12.61 21.19
C ARG A 61 11.69 14.11 21.29
N LEU A 62 10.65 14.92 21.39
CA LEU A 62 10.68 16.37 21.57
C LEU A 62 10.42 16.69 23.05
N SER A 63 10.70 17.93 23.46
CA SER A 63 10.41 18.40 24.82
C SER A 63 8.91 18.36 25.17
N ASN A 64 8.03 18.50 24.18
CA ASN A 64 6.57 18.57 24.33
C ASN A 64 5.83 17.33 23.78
N GLY A 65 6.52 16.23 23.52
CA GLY A 65 5.91 15.00 23.02
C GLY A 65 6.82 14.19 22.10
N SER A 66 6.26 13.22 21.38
CA SER A 66 6.97 12.48 20.34
C SER A 66 6.38 12.77 18.96
N THR A 67 7.22 12.72 17.92
CA THR A 67 6.77 12.83 16.54
C THR A 67 7.32 11.68 15.71
N THR A 68 6.47 11.12 14.86
CA THR A 68 6.85 10.05 13.93
C THR A 68 6.98 10.61 12.52
N LEU A 69 8.20 10.59 11.99
CA LEU A 69 8.47 11.00 10.61
C LEU A 69 8.55 9.78 9.72
N TYR A 70 7.78 9.76 8.63
CA TYR A 70 7.87 8.70 7.63
C TYR A 70 8.89 9.08 6.56
N LEU A 71 9.95 8.28 6.42
CA LEU A 71 11.08 8.64 5.54
C LEU A 71 10.66 8.90 4.10
N HIS A 72 9.80 8.05 3.52
CA HIS A 72 9.32 8.26 2.15
C HIS A 72 8.62 9.61 1.94
N ARG A 73 7.88 10.11 2.93
CA ARG A 73 7.19 11.41 2.83
C ARG A 73 8.20 12.55 2.90
N GLU A 74 9.15 12.45 3.81
CA GLU A 74 10.15 13.50 4.00
C GLU A 74 11.14 13.55 2.83
N VAL A 75 11.57 12.41 2.29
CA VAL A 75 12.34 12.35 1.04
C VAL A 75 11.55 12.99 -0.09
N ALA A 76 10.28 12.61 -0.28
CA ALA A 76 9.46 13.16 -1.37
C ALA A 76 9.24 14.67 -1.23
N LYS A 77 9.07 15.20 -0.01
CA LYS A 77 8.99 16.65 0.22
C LYS A 77 10.27 17.37 -0.17
N LEU A 78 11.43 16.76 0.09
CA LEU A 78 12.73 17.38 -0.12
C LEU A 78 13.22 17.24 -1.56
N PHE A 79 12.90 16.15 -2.27
CA PHE A 79 13.52 15.83 -3.56
C PHE A 79 12.53 15.72 -4.73
N ASN A 80 11.22 15.67 -4.47
CA ASN A 80 10.21 15.52 -5.51
C ASN A 80 9.22 16.71 -5.48
N PRO A 81 9.20 17.58 -6.51
CA PRO A 81 8.22 18.65 -6.57
C PRO A 81 6.80 18.08 -6.71
N LYS A 82 5.82 18.78 -6.12
CA LYS A 82 4.41 18.45 -6.30
C LYS A 82 3.92 19.05 -7.61
N SER A 83 3.32 18.24 -8.47
CA SER A 83 2.72 18.72 -9.72
C SER A 83 1.45 19.54 -9.49
N SER A 84 0.71 19.30 -8.39
CA SER A 84 -0.44 20.12 -8.01
C SER A 84 -0.83 19.94 -6.54
N PRO A 85 -1.66 20.83 -5.96
CA PRO A 85 -2.19 20.69 -4.60
C PRO A 85 -3.01 19.42 -4.35
N LYS A 86 -3.52 18.77 -5.42
CA LYS A 86 -4.27 17.51 -5.33
C LYS A 86 -3.36 16.31 -4.99
N HIS A 87 -2.05 16.43 -5.24
CA HIS A 87 -1.08 15.36 -4.98
C HIS A 87 -0.67 15.35 -3.50
N LYS A 88 -1.51 14.72 -2.68
CA LYS A 88 -1.36 14.68 -1.21
C LYS A 88 -0.64 13.44 -0.70
N TYR A 89 -0.54 12.38 -1.51
CA TYR A 89 0.01 11.09 -1.13
C TYR A 89 1.36 10.85 -1.79
N VAL A 90 2.17 9.95 -1.24
CA VAL A 90 3.44 9.53 -1.84
C VAL A 90 3.35 8.03 -2.10
N VAL A 91 3.73 7.62 -3.31
CA VAL A 91 3.77 6.21 -3.71
C VAL A 91 5.19 5.78 -4.05
N HIS A 92 5.51 4.52 -3.73
CA HIS A 92 6.72 3.82 -4.16
C HIS A 92 6.48 3.19 -5.52
N LEU A 93 7.18 3.65 -6.55
CA LEU A 93 6.98 3.21 -7.94
C LEU A 93 7.19 1.70 -8.11
N ASN A 94 8.15 1.11 -7.40
CA ASN A 94 8.42 -0.33 -7.40
C ASN A 94 7.59 -1.16 -6.40
N HIS A 95 6.62 -0.54 -5.70
CA HIS A 95 5.82 -1.17 -4.64
C HIS A 95 6.59 -1.65 -3.40
N GLN A 96 7.89 -1.34 -3.27
CA GLN A 96 8.70 -1.69 -2.11
C GLN A 96 8.75 -0.52 -1.13
N LYS A 97 8.00 -0.64 -0.03
CA LYS A 97 7.84 0.43 0.99
C LYS A 97 9.14 0.80 1.74
N THR A 98 10.14 -0.07 1.68
CA THR A 98 11.47 0.13 2.28
C THR A 98 12.43 0.89 1.37
N ASP A 99 12.17 0.93 0.05
CA ASP A 99 13.00 1.63 -0.92
C ASP A 99 12.63 3.11 -1.01
N ASN A 100 13.21 3.90 -0.12
CA ASN A 100 12.93 5.33 0.01
C ASN A 100 13.82 6.22 -0.87
N ARG A 101 14.47 5.68 -1.92
CA ARG A 101 15.25 6.51 -2.85
C ARG A 101 14.33 7.51 -3.54
N ALA A 102 14.73 8.78 -3.65
CA ALA A 102 13.91 9.85 -4.23
C ALA A 102 13.40 9.52 -5.64
N LYS A 103 14.21 8.82 -6.45
CA LYS A 103 13.84 8.35 -7.79
C LYS A 103 12.71 7.31 -7.81
N ASN A 104 12.51 6.60 -6.70
CA ASN A 104 11.46 5.59 -6.54
C ASN A 104 10.17 6.19 -5.94
N LEU A 105 10.18 7.47 -5.58
CA LEU A 105 9.05 8.12 -4.92
C LEU A 105 8.38 9.11 -5.86
N LYS A 106 7.05 9.15 -5.82
CA LYS A 106 6.25 10.10 -6.59
C LYS A 106 5.08 10.62 -5.75
N TRP A 107 4.80 11.92 -5.83
CA TRP A 107 3.56 12.49 -5.32
C TRP A 107 2.38 12.06 -6.18
N ALA A 108 1.29 11.65 -5.54
CA ALA A 108 0.12 11.06 -6.18
C ALA A 108 -1.18 11.63 -5.59
N THR A 109 -2.20 11.68 -6.44
CA THR A 109 -3.61 11.87 -6.05
C THR A 109 -4.20 10.58 -5.50
N GLN A 110 -5.37 10.66 -4.85
CA GLN A 110 -6.05 9.47 -4.33
C GLN A 110 -6.37 8.44 -5.43
N LYS A 111 -6.79 8.91 -6.60
CA LYS A 111 -7.07 8.06 -7.77
C LYS A 111 -5.81 7.31 -8.21
N GLU A 112 -4.69 8.02 -8.38
CA GLU A 112 -3.42 7.40 -8.78
C GLU A 112 -2.92 6.40 -7.73
N VAL A 113 -3.11 6.65 -6.43
CA VAL A 113 -2.78 5.70 -5.37
C VAL A 113 -3.57 4.40 -5.53
N ILE A 114 -4.88 4.50 -5.77
CA ILE A 114 -5.75 3.33 -5.97
C ILE A 114 -5.31 2.54 -7.22
N ASP A 115 -5.10 3.24 -8.34
CA ASP A 115 -4.68 2.62 -9.60
C ASP A 115 -3.31 1.94 -9.46
N HIS A 116 -2.37 2.59 -8.76
CA HIS A 116 -1.06 2.02 -8.45
C HIS A 116 -1.19 0.76 -7.59
N GLN A 117 -2.00 0.79 -6.53
CA GLN A 117 -2.23 -0.37 -5.68
C GLN A 117 -2.86 -1.56 -6.43
N GLN A 118 -3.73 -1.32 -7.42
CA GLN A 118 -4.26 -2.40 -8.24
C GLN A 118 -3.21 -3.07 -9.14
N LYS A 119 -2.16 -2.32 -9.51
CA LYS A 119 -1.06 -2.81 -10.34
C LYS A 119 0.01 -3.57 -9.55
N SER A 120 -0.01 -3.49 -8.21
CA SER A 120 0.93 -4.18 -7.32
C SER A 120 1.00 -5.69 -7.62
N PRO A 121 2.21 -6.27 -7.71
CA PRO A 121 2.40 -7.72 -7.87
C PRO A 121 1.66 -8.51 -6.80
N GLN A 122 1.77 -8.11 -5.53
CA GLN A 122 1.09 -8.76 -4.40
C GLN A 122 -0.44 -8.73 -4.55
N ARG A 123 -1.00 -7.62 -5.05
CA ARG A 123 -2.44 -7.51 -5.32
C ARG A 123 -2.86 -8.45 -6.46
N LYS A 124 -2.06 -8.57 -7.51
CA LYS A 124 -2.31 -9.48 -8.65
C LYS A 124 -2.23 -10.94 -8.22
N GLU A 125 -1.21 -11.32 -7.46
CA GLU A 125 -1.05 -12.66 -6.88
C GLU A 125 -2.18 -13.00 -5.92
N TYR A 126 -2.59 -12.06 -5.07
CA TYR A 126 -3.75 -12.24 -4.21
C TYR A 126 -5.03 -12.48 -5.00
N LYS A 127 -5.27 -11.73 -6.09
CA LYS A 127 -6.43 -11.98 -6.97
C LYS A 127 -6.36 -13.36 -7.61
N LYS A 128 -5.19 -13.80 -8.09
CA LYS A 128 -4.99 -15.15 -8.63
C LYS A 128 -5.30 -16.22 -7.58
N SER A 129 -4.79 -16.05 -6.36
CA SER A 129 -5.04 -17.01 -5.29
C SER A 129 -6.49 -17.02 -4.80
N GLN A 130 -7.22 -15.90 -4.87
CA GLN A 130 -8.67 -15.89 -4.63
C GLN A 130 -9.42 -16.77 -5.63
N VAL A 131 -9.09 -16.65 -6.91
CA VAL A 131 -9.75 -17.44 -7.97
C VAL A 131 -9.45 -18.92 -7.81
N SER A 132 -8.24 -19.28 -7.36
CA SER A 132 -7.83 -20.68 -7.16
C SER A 132 -8.22 -21.26 -5.79
N ARG A 133 -8.87 -20.50 -4.90
CA ARG A 133 -9.30 -21.03 -3.59
C ARG A 133 -10.43 -22.03 -3.79
N LYS A 134 -10.20 -23.26 -3.34
CA LYS A 134 -11.22 -24.33 -3.30
C LYS A 134 -11.85 -24.51 -1.92
N ASN A 135 -11.16 -24.09 -0.86
CA ASN A 135 -11.55 -24.32 0.54
C ASN A 135 -12.01 -23.02 1.21
N GLY A 136 -12.95 -23.12 2.17
CA GLY A 136 -13.50 -21.97 2.91
C GLY A 136 -14.57 -21.18 2.16
N LEU A 137 -15.02 -21.67 1.00
CA LEU A 137 -16.13 -21.10 0.26
C LEU A 137 -17.46 -21.64 0.80
N LYS A 138 -18.47 -20.77 0.89
CA LYS A 138 -19.85 -21.16 1.29
C LYS A 138 -20.49 -22.17 0.32
N LEU A 139 -19.97 -22.26 -0.90
CA LEU A 139 -20.41 -23.18 -1.93
C LEU A 139 -19.23 -24.04 -2.38
N ASN A 140 -19.50 -25.28 -2.75
CA ASN A 140 -18.56 -26.15 -3.45
C ASN A 140 -18.89 -26.23 -4.96
N GLU A 141 -17.97 -26.82 -5.73
CA GLU A 141 -18.12 -26.90 -7.20
C GLU A 141 -19.43 -27.59 -7.62
N SER A 142 -19.81 -28.68 -6.94
CA SER A 142 -21.06 -29.42 -7.21
C SER A 142 -22.32 -28.59 -6.94
N GLN A 143 -22.34 -27.82 -5.85
CA GLN A 143 -23.44 -26.91 -5.55
C GLN A 143 -23.55 -25.81 -6.60
N VAL A 144 -22.42 -25.27 -7.08
CA VAL A 144 -22.41 -24.27 -8.14
C VAL A 144 -22.93 -24.84 -9.46
N LYS A 145 -22.53 -26.05 -9.84
CA LYS A 145 -23.08 -26.75 -11.02
C LYS A 145 -24.59 -26.92 -10.92
N ASN A 146 -25.09 -27.33 -9.75
CA ASN A 146 -26.53 -27.44 -9.50
C ASN A 146 -27.24 -26.10 -9.63
N ILE A 147 -26.68 -25.02 -9.06
CA ILE A 147 -27.23 -23.67 -9.20
C ILE A 147 -27.27 -23.26 -10.68
N LYS A 148 -26.17 -23.46 -11.43
CA LYS A 148 -26.11 -23.12 -12.86
C LYS A 148 -27.13 -23.91 -13.69
N ALA A 149 -27.24 -25.22 -13.46
CA ALA A 149 -28.24 -26.06 -14.12
C ALA A 149 -29.68 -25.62 -13.80
N MET A 150 -29.97 -25.26 -12.54
CA MET A 150 -31.27 -24.70 -12.16
C MET A 150 -31.56 -23.38 -12.88
N LEU A 151 -30.57 -22.48 -12.99
CA LEU A 151 -30.70 -21.18 -13.65
C LEU A 151 -30.82 -21.28 -15.16
N ALA A 152 -30.19 -22.29 -15.78
CA ALA A 152 -30.24 -22.53 -17.22
C ALA A 152 -31.58 -23.17 -17.66
N ASN A 153 -32.33 -23.80 -16.75
CA ASN A 153 -33.59 -24.44 -17.08
C ASN A 153 -34.68 -23.40 -17.44
N PRO A 154 -35.18 -23.37 -18.70
CA PRO A 154 -36.19 -22.40 -19.13
C PRO A 154 -37.55 -22.61 -18.45
N ARG A 155 -37.83 -23.81 -17.92
CA ARG A 155 -39.07 -24.15 -17.19
C ARG A 155 -38.91 -24.02 -15.67
N ARG A 156 -37.85 -23.36 -15.19
CA ARG A 156 -37.59 -23.19 -13.76
C ARG A 156 -38.72 -22.41 -13.08
N LYS A 157 -39.29 -22.99 -12.02
CA LYS A 157 -40.31 -22.34 -11.16
C LYS A 157 -39.74 -21.53 -9.99
N LEU A 158 -38.57 -21.91 -9.48
CA LEU A 158 -37.94 -21.23 -8.33
C LEU A 158 -37.39 -19.87 -8.74
N THR A 159 -37.53 -18.84 -7.91
CA THR A 159 -36.90 -17.52 -8.11
C THR A 159 -35.41 -17.52 -7.73
N HIS A 160 -34.66 -16.47 -8.07
CA HIS A 160 -33.27 -16.33 -7.60
C HIS A 160 -33.18 -16.27 -6.07
N LYS A 161 -34.18 -15.67 -5.41
CA LYS A 161 -34.29 -15.60 -3.94
C LYS A 161 -34.46 -16.99 -3.33
N GLN A 162 -35.38 -17.80 -3.86
CA GLN A 162 -35.63 -19.15 -3.37
C GLN A 162 -34.44 -20.10 -3.62
N ILE A 163 -33.74 -19.96 -4.75
CA ILE A 163 -32.47 -20.69 -4.96
C ILE A 163 -31.46 -20.28 -3.89
N ALA A 164 -31.33 -18.98 -3.60
CA ALA A 164 -30.38 -18.50 -2.62
C ALA A 164 -30.67 -19.06 -1.22
N GLU A 165 -31.94 -19.07 -0.81
CA GLU A 165 -32.40 -19.68 0.45
C GLU A 165 -32.06 -21.19 0.51
N LYS A 166 -32.31 -21.93 -0.59
CA LYS A 166 -32.00 -23.37 -0.66
C LYS A 166 -30.52 -23.68 -0.41
N PHE A 167 -29.62 -22.80 -0.82
CA PHE A 167 -28.17 -22.97 -0.64
C PHE A 167 -27.61 -22.12 0.52
N ASN A 168 -28.46 -21.49 1.32
CA ASN A 168 -28.08 -20.59 2.42
C ASN A 168 -27.06 -19.50 2.01
N ILE A 169 -27.32 -18.87 0.85
CA ILE A 169 -26.50 -17.80 0.27
C ILE A 169 -27.34 -16.54 0.07
N SER A 170 -26.67 -15.40 -0.16
CA SER A 170 -27.38 -14.17 -0.53
C SER A 170 -27.91 -14.26 -1.97
N PRO A 171 -29.05 -13.65 -2.30
CA PRO A 171 -29.55 -13.56 -3.67
C PRO A 171 -28.52 -12.98 -4.65
N MET A 172 -27.70 -12.02 -4.19
CA MET A 172 -26.61 -11.46 -4.98
C MET A 172 -25.58 -12.52 -5.40
N THR A 173 -25.32 -13.54 -4.58
CA THR A 173 -24.42 -14.64 -4.92
C THR A 173 -24.95 -15.43 -6.12
N VAL A 174 -26.27 -15.66 -6.18
CA VAL A 174 -26.91 -16.31 -7.33
C VAL A 174 -26.79 -15.45 -8.59
N TYR A 175 -27.01 -14.13 -8.49
CA TYR A 175 -26.81 -13.20 -9.61
C TYR A 175 -25.36 -13.22 -10.13
N ARG A 176 -24.37 -13.23 -9.24
CA ARG A 176 -22.95 -13.29 -9.61
C ARG A 176 -22.54 -14.62 -10.25
N ILE A 177 -23.14 -15.73 -9.81
CA ILE A 177 -22.95 -17.04 -10.44
C ILE A 177 -23.57 -17.04 -11.85
N LYS A 178 -24.76 -16.44 -12.00
CA LYS A 178 -25.45 -16.31 -13.28
C LYS A 178 -24.68 -15.47 -14.29
N SER A 179 -24.14 -14.33 -13.86
CA SER A 179 -23.39 -13.41 -14.73
C SER A 179 -21.97 -13.88 -15.05
N GLY A 180 -21.48 -14.91 -14.35
CA GLY A 180 -20.08 -15.34 -14.45
C GLY A 180 -19.10 -14.43 -13.70
N GLU A 181 -19.56 -13.48 -12.88
CA GLU A 181 -18.68 -12.70 -12.00
C GLU A 181 -18.00 -13.60 -10.96
N ASN A 182 -18.74 -14.58 -10.42
CA ASN A 182 -18.22 -15.62 -9.52
C ASN A 182 -18.35 -17.00 -10.16
N TRP A 183 -17.36 -17.87 -9.89
CA TRP A 183 -17.33 -19.25 -10.37
C TRP A 183 -17.46 -19.38 -11.90
N SER A 184 -16.89 -18.44 -12.67
CA SER A 184 -16.86 -18.49 -14.14
C SER A 184 -16.19 -19.76 -14.68
N ALA A 185 -15.17 -20.26 -13.99
CA ALA A 185 -14.41 -21.44 -14.40
C ALA A 185 -15.18 -22.77 -14.29
N ILE A 186 -16.35 -22.79 -13.63
CA ILE A 186 -17.16 -24.00 -13.49
C ILE A 186 -18.24 -23.99 -14.56
N SER A 187 -18.31 -25.01 -15.41
CA SER A 187 -19.43 -25.23 -16.33
C SER A 187 -20.63 -25.82 -15.60
#